data_AF-A0A0C5XRE3-F1
#
_entry.id   AF-A0A0C5XRE3-F1
#
_cell.length_a   1.000
_cell.length_b   1.000
_cell.length_c   1.000
_cell.angle_alpha   90.00
_cell.angle_beta   90.00
_cell.angle_gamma   90.00
#
_symmetry.space_group_name_H-M   'P 1'
#
loop_
_entity.id
_entity.type
_entity.pdbx_description
1 polymer ?
#
loop_
_entity_poly.entity_id
_entity_poly.type
_entity_poly.pdbx_seq_one_letter_code
_entity_poly.pdbx_strand_id
1 'polypeptide(L)'
;MIRFNDRAAFAAALADLPAPDAGATEAAAARQRVLTKPAGSLGRLEEIALFMAGWQGRERPRAERIRAAIFAGNHGVAARGVSAFPAEVTAQMVANFRHGGAAINALAQACGAELAVVALDLERPTEDICVAAAMSEADCLSAINAGAAAVEPGLDLLLLGEMGIANSTPAAALCAQAFGGAAAHWVGRGTGVDGDGLARKAEAVARALALHGAHCADAFETLRRLGGREIAALAGAVLAARMLRVPVMLDGFIGCAAVAPLAKDNPAIVGHCMAAHMSAEAGHERLLAALALEPLLRLDMRLGEGSGAAVAAQIVRSALAAHGGMATFAEAAVAGAL
;
A
#
# COMPACT_ATOMS: atom_id res chain seq x y z
N MET A 1 -0.12 -20.52 -4.75
CA MET A 1 -0.69 -19.18 -4.50
C MET A 1 -1.08 -19.13 -3.03
N ILE A 2 -0.76 -18.05 -2.31
CA ILE A 2 -1.09 -17.91 -0.89
C ILE A 2 -2.62 -17.81 -0.73
N ARG A 3 -3.18 -18.52 0.24
CA ARG A 3 -4.59 -18.46 0.61
C ARG A 3 -4.75 -18.66 2.12
N PHE A 4 -5.55 -17.82 2.76
CA PHE A 4 -5.90 -17.93 4.16
C PHE A 4 -7.26 -18.63 4.26
N ASN A 5 -7.30 -19.82 4.87
CA ASN A 5 -8.52 -20.63 4.93
C ASN A 5 -9.55 -20.10 5.93
N ASP A 6 -9.09 -19.39 6.95
CA ASP A 6 -9.88 -18.80 8.01
C ASP A 6 -9.12 -17.63 8.66
N ARG A 7 -9.74 -16.98 9.65
CA ARG A 7 -9.13 -15.89 10.43
C ARG A 7 -7.87 -16.34 11.17
N ALA A 8 -7.82 -17.58 11.67
CA ALA A 8 -6.67 -18.08 12.42
C ALA A 8 -5.44 -18.25 11.52
N ALA A 9 -5.63 -18.72 10.29
CA ALA A 9 -4.57 -18.82 9.29
C ALA A 9 -4.02 -17.44 8.89
N PHE A 10 -4.90 -16.43 8.75
CA PHE A 10 -4.47 -15.04 8.52
C PHE A 10 -3.65 -14.50 9.70
N ALA A 11 -4.11 -14.70 10.94
CA ALA A 11 -3.41 -14.24 12.13
C ALA A 11 -2.06 -14.96 12.32
N ALA A 12 -2.00 -16.27 12.08
CA ALA A 12 -0.77 -17.05 12.15
C ALA A 12 0.28 -16.56 11.14
N ALA A 13 -0.13 -16.29 9.89
CA ALA A 13 0.75 -15.72 8.88
C ALA A 13 1.24 -14.31 9.26
N LEU A 14 0.40 -13.48 9.88
CA LEU A 14 0.81 -12.16 10.36
C LEU A 14 1.78 -12.24 11.56
N ALA A 15 1.68 -13.29 12.38
CA ALA A 15 2.56 -13.49 13.52
C ALA A 15 3.96 -13.98 13.09
N ASP A 16 4.05 -14.83 12.07
CA ASP A 16 5.30 -15.46 11.59
C ASP A 16 5.75 -14.89 10.24
N LEU A 17 6.31 -13.69 10.26
CA LEU A 17 6.72 -12.97 9.05
C LEU A 17 8.18 -13.30 8.68
N PRO A 18 8.48 -13.68 7.42
CA PRO A 18 9.86 -13.88 6.97
C PRO A 18 10.68 -12.58 7.06
N ALA A 19 11.98 -12.68 7.31
CA ALA A 19 12.91 -11.54 7.34
C ALA A 19 13.65 -11.37 5.99
N PRO A 20 14.18 -10.17 5.65
CA PRO A 20 15.02 -10.01 4.47
C PRO A 20 16.30 -10.85 4.59
N ASP A 21 16.93 -11.18 3.46
CA ASP A 21 18.16 -11.94 3.39
C ASP A 21 19.33 -11.03 3.76
N ALA A 22 19.91 -11.28 4.94
CA ALA A 22 21.01 -10.49 5.47
C ALA A 22 22.27 -10.61 4.60
N GLY A 23 22.55 -11.79 4.04
CA GLY A 23 23.72 -12.02 3.18
C GLY A 23 23.61 -11.27 1.85
N ALA A 24 22.43 -11.26 1.22
CA ALA A 24 22.19 -10.49 0.01
C ALA A 24 22.26 -8.98 0.27
N THR A 25 21.75 -8.53 1.43
CA THR A 25 21.85 -7.12 1.85
C THR A 25 23.31 -6.71 2.03
N GLU A 26 24.11 -7.55 2.70
CA GLU A 26 25.55 -7.30 2.91
C GLU A 26 26.34 -7.34 1.60
N ALA A 27 26.04 -8.29 0.70
CA ALA A 27 26.65 -8.37 -0.62
C ALA A 27 26.35 -7.11 -1.46
N ALA A 28 25.10 -6.64 -1.48
CA ALA A 28 24.73 -5.39 -2.14
C ALA A 28 25.43 -4.17 -1.53
N ALA A 29 25.55 -4.12 -0.20
CA ALA A 29 26.29 -3.07 0.49
C ALA A 29 27.79 -3.09 0.14
N ALA A 30 28.40 -4.29 0.07
CA ALA A 30 29.79 -4.47 -0.35
C ALA A 30 30.01 -3.97 -1.78
N ARG A 31 29.09 -4.29 -2.70
CA ARG A 31 29.11 -3.75 -4.06
C ARG A 31 29.00 -2.21 -4.06
N GLN A 32 28.05 -1.62 -3.33
CA GLN A 32 27.88 -0.16 -3.29
C GLN A 32 29.15 0.60 -2.89
N ARG A 33 29.98 0.03 -2.01
CA ARG A 33 31.26 0.62 -1.57
C ARG A 33 32.33 0.70 -2.65
N VAL A 34 32.26 -0.16 -3.66
CA VAL A 34 33.31 -0.27 -4.69
C VAL A 34 32.89 0.29 -6.05
N LEU A 35 31.62 0.72 -6.21
CA LEU A 35 31.15 1.42 -7.41
C LEU A 35 31.93 2.72 -7.61
N THR A 36 32.16 3.11 -8.88
CA THR A 36 32.93 4.30 -9.28
C THR A 36 32.19 5.60 -8.95
N LYS A 37 32.08 5.88 -7.65
CA LYS A 37 31.44 7.06 -7.06
C LYS A 37 31.99 7.28 -5.64
N PRO A 38 31.94 8.51 -5.10
CA PRO A 38 32.17 8.72 -3.67
C PRO A 38 31.17 7.91 -2.83
N ALA A 39 31.59 7.41 -1.67
CA ALA A 39 30.74 6.63 -0.78
C ALA A 39 29.49 7.42 -0.37
N GLY A 40 28.30 6.82 -0.52
CA GLY A 40 27.03 7.44 -0.16
C GLY A 40 26.53 8.55 -1.11
N SER A 41 27.25 8.87 -2.19
CA SER A 41 26.90 10.02 -3.04
C SER A 41 25.60 9.85 -3.84
N LEU A 42 25.02 8.64 -3.91
CA LEU A 42 23.71 8.40 -4.51
C LEU A 42 22.57 8.38 -3.47
N GLY A 43 22.88 8.59 -2.18
CA GLY A 43 21.90 8.71 -1.11
C GLY A 43 20.89 7.57 -1.08
N ARG A 44 19.59 7.92 -1.08
CA ARG A 44 18.48 6.96 -1.00
C ARG A 44 18.43 5.94 -2.14
N LEU A 45 19.05 6.20 -3.30
CA LEU A 45 19.14 5.18 -4.35
C LEU A 45 19.99 3.99 -3.90
N GLU A 46 20.99 4.22 -3.04
CA GLU A 46 21.77 3.13 -2.47
C GLU A 46 20.88 2.31 -1.54
N GLU A 47 20.17 2.95 -0.61
CA GLU A 47 19.25 2.30 0.33
C GLU A 47 18.20 1.44 -0.36
N ILE A 48 17.60 1.95 -1.44
CA ILE A 48 16.62 1.19 -2.25
C ILE A 48 17.24 -0.08 -2.84
N ALA A 49 18.48 0.01 -3.35
CA ALA A 49 19.17 -1.16 -3.89
C ALA A 49 19.42 -2.22 -2.80
N LEU A 50 19.86 -1.82 -1.60
CA LEU A 50 20.06 -2.74 -0.48
C LEU A 50 18.73 -3.38 -0.02
N PHE A 51 17.67 -2.57 0.09
CA PHE A 51 16.34 -3.03 0.44
C PHE A 51 15.83 -4.11 -0.54
N MET A 52 15.90 -3.81 -1.83
CA MET A 52 15.48 -4.75 -2.88
C MET A 52 16.34 -6.02 -2.87
N ALA A 53 17.65 -5.91 -2.64
CA ALA A 53 18.58 -7.03 -2.57
C ALA A 53 18.22 -8.00 -1.44
N GLY A 54 17.95 -7.48 -0.24
CA GLY A 54 17.57 -8.29 0.91
C GLY A 54 16.26 -9.03 0.71
N TRP A 55 15.23 -8.37 0.17
CA TRP A 55 13.95 -9.03 -0.07
C TRP A 55 14.00 -10.07 -1.19
N GLN A 56 14.74 -9.78 -2.25
CA GLN A 56 14.88 -10.69 -3.39
C GLN A 56 15.97 -11.76 -3.22
N GLY A 57 16.78 -11.71 -2.16
CA GLY A 57 17.84 -12.69 -1.89
C GLY A 57 18.95 -12.71 -2.93
N ARG A 58 19.29 -11.55 -3.53
CA ARG A 58 20.33 -11.43 -4.56
C ARG A 58 21.11 -10.13 -4.44
N GLU A 59 22.44 -10.18 -4.63
CA GLU A 59 23.34 -9.01 -4.60
C GLU A 59 22.86 -7.91 -5.56
N ARG A 60 22.48 -8.29 -6.79
CA ARG A 60 22.01 -7.37 -7.83
C ARG A 60 20.51 -7.59 -8.07
N PRO A 61 19.64 -6.93 -7.31
CA PRO A 61 18.19 -7.06 -7.45
C PRO A 61 17.69 -6.51 -8.80
N ARG A 62 16.45 -6.86 -9.14
CA ARG A 62 15.80 -6.49 -10.40
C ARG A 62 14.43 -5.88 -10.15
N ALA A 63 13.89 -5.21 -11.15
CA ALA A 63 12.53 -4.68 -11.18
C ALA A 63 11.98 -4.84 -12.61
N GLU A 64 11.97 -6.09 -13.10
CA GLU A 64 11.56 -6.45 -14.45
C GLU A 64 10.11 -6.96 -14.44
N ARG A 65 9.75 -7.78 -13.44
CA ARG A 65 8.37 -8.25 -13.23
C ARG A 65 7.65 -7.38 -12.20
N ILE A 66 7.10 -6.26 -12.65
CA ILE A 66 6.32 -5.34 -11.83
C ILE A 66 4.83 -5.55 -12.12
N ARG A 67 4.00 -5.62 -11.07
CA ARG A 67 2.54 -5.62 -11.20
C ARG A 67 1.94 -4.47 -10.43
N ALA A 68 1.02 -3.74 -11.05
CA ALA A 68 0.10 -2.81 -10.38
C ALA A 68 -1.24 -3.50 -10.16
N ALA A 69 -1.59 -3.78 -8.90
CA ALA A 69 -2.85 -4.41 -8.53
C ALA A 69 -3.79 -3.36 -7.91
N ILE A 70 -4.89 -3.08 -8.61
CA ILE A 70 -5.90 -2.09 -8.23
C ILE A 70 -7.15 -2.80 -7.77
N PHE A 71 -7.51 -2.62 -6.51
CA PHE A 71 -8.71 -3.22 -5.93
C PHE A 71 -9.84 -2.20 -5.87
N ALA A 72 -11.03 -2.56 -6.35
CA ALA A 72 -12.17 -1.67 -6.35
C ALA A 72 -13.32 -2.18 -5.49
N GLY A 73 -13.91 -1.32 -4.66
CA GLY A 73 -14.96 -1.66 -3.71
C GLY A 73 -15.85 -0.48 -3.37
N ASN A 74 -17.14 -0.75 -3.10
CA ASN A 74 -18.13 0.25 -2.73
C ASN A 74 -18.46 0.23 -1.23
N HIS A 75 -18.86 1.38 -0.70
CA HIS A 75 -19.03 1.60 0.74
C HIS A 75 -20.41 2.10 1.14
N GLY A 76 -21.04 1.47 2.12
CA GLY A 76 -22.33 1.91 2.66
C GLY A 76 -22.30 3.30 3.29
N VAL A 77 -21.15 3.70 3.86
CA VAL A 77 -20.96 5.05 4.44
C VAL A 77 -21.10 6.17 3.40
N ALA A 78 -20.99 5.88 2.09
CA ALA A 78 -21.19 6.85 1.02
C ALA A 78 -22.56 7.54 1.08
N ALA A 79 -23.60 6.84 1.55
CA ALA A 79 -24.95 7.38 1.71
C ALA A 79 -25.03 8.56 2.71
N ARG A 80 -23.98 8.78 3.52
CA ARG A 80 -23.88 9.91 4.47
C ARG A 80 -23.34 11.21 3.85
N GLY A 81 -23.12 11.25 2.53
CA GLY A 81 -22.61 12.45 1.86
C GLY A 81 -21.17 12.79 2.27
N VAL A 82 -20.36 11.76 2.52
CA VAL A 82 -18.93 11.86 2.85
C VAL A 82 -18.02 11.89 1.61
N SER A 83 -18.61 11.92 0.41
CA SER A 83 -17.91 12.00 -0.87
C SER A 83 -18.55 13.10 -1.72
N ALA A 84 -17.75 13.71 -2.60
CA ALA A 84 -18.25 14.65 -3.60
C ALA A 84 -18.89 13.95 -4.82
N PHE A 85 -18.63 12.65 -4.98
CA PHE A 85 -19.09 11.84 -6.11
C PHE A 85 -20.04 10.72 -5.64
N PRO A 86 -21.02 10.33 -6.48
CA PRO A 86 -21.93 9.22 -6.20
C PRO A 86 -21.22 7.86 -6.34
N ALA A 87 -21.74 6.83 -5.68
CA ALA A 87 -21.11 5.50 -5.61
C ALA A 87 -20.94 4.79 -6.97
N GLU A 88 -21.78 5.11 -7.96
CA GLU A 88 -21.68 4.59 -9.34
C GLU A 88 -20.35 4.95 -10.03
N VAL A 89 -19.66 6.00 -9.59
CA VAL A 89 -18.36 6.41 -10.14
C VAL A 89 -17.30 5.31 -9.96
N THR A 90 -17.41 4.46 -8.91
CA THR A 90 -16.50 3.32 -8.75
C THR A 90 -16.57 2.37 -9.95
N ALA A 91 -17.78 2.00 -10.38
CA ALA A 91 -17.96 1.09 -11.53
C ALA A 91 -17.55 1.75 -12.85
N GLN A 92 -17.84 3.05 -13.00
CA GLN A 92 -17.42 3.84 -14.17
C GLN A 92 -15.89 3.92 -14.28
N MET A 93 -15.18 4.11 -13.17
CA MET A 93 -13.72 4.13 -13.16
C MET A 93 -13.12 2.74 -13.40
N VAL A 94 -13.73 1.67 -12.88
CA VAL A 94 -13.32 0.31 -13.24
C VAL A 94 -13.48 0.05 -14.73
N ALA A 95 -14.56 0.52 -15.35
CA ALA A 95 -14.70 0.47 -16.80
C ALA A 95 -13.60 1.30 -17.48
N ASN A 96 -13.29 2.51 -16.98
CA ASN A 96 -12.21 3.33 -17.52
C ASN A 96 -10.83 2.64 -17.45
N PHE A 97 -10.50 1.97 -16.34
CA PHE A 97 -9.27 1.19 -16.20
C PHE A 97 -9.18 0.08 -17.25
N ARG A 98 -10.29 -0.63 -17.50
CA ARG A 98 -10.36 -1.70 -18.50
C ARG A 98 -10.20 -1.19 -19.93
N HIS A 99 -10.63 0.03 -20.21
CA HIS A 99 -10.47 0.68 -21.52
C HIS A 99 -9.13 1.39 -21.70
N GLY A 100 -8.24 1.38 -20.69
CA GLY A 100 -6.92 2.02 -20.80
C GLY A 100 -6.93 3.54 -20.57
N GLY A 101 -8.03 4.12 -20.09
CA GLY A 101 -8.24 5.57 -20.09
C GLY A 101 -7.87 6.30 -18.80
N ALA A 102 -7.41 5.61 -17.75
CA ALA A 102 -7.07 6.25 -16.48
C ALA A 102 -5.58 6.60 -16.36
N ALA A 103 -5.24 7.42 -15.37
CA ALA A 103 -3.86 7.81 -15.10
C ALA A 103 -2.98 6.60 -14.79
N ILE A 104 -3.47 5.65 -13.98
CA ILE A 104 -2.72 4.42 -13.66
C ILE A 104 -2.43 3.58 -14.91
N ASN A 105 -3.28 3.57 -15.94
CA ASN A 105 -2.98 2.87 -17.19
C ASN A 105 -1.73 3.43 -17.86
N ALA A 106 -1.67 4.75 -18.03
CA ALA A 106 -0.53 5.43 -18.64
C ALA A 106 0.74 5.28 -17.80
N LEU A 107 0.63 5.40 -16.47
CA LEU A 107 1.77 5.30 -15.56
C LEU A 107 2.31 3.87 -15.41
N ALA A 108 1.43 2.87 -15.38
CA ALA A 108 1.83 1.46 -15.38
C ALA A 108 2.59 1.12 -16.67
N GLN A 109 2.10 1.58 -17.83
CA GLN A 109 2.83 1.44 -19.09
C GLN A 109 4.22 2.10 -19.03
N ALA A 110 4.31 3.32 -18.50
CA ALA A 110 5.57 4.05 -18.41
C ALA A 110 6.61 3.34 -17.51
N CYS A 111 6.19 2.78 -16.38
CA CYS A 111 7.11 2.07 -15.49
C CYS A 111 7.34 0.60 -15.88
N GLY A 112 6.57 0.06 -16.82
CA GLY A 112 6.66 -1.33 -17.29
C GLY A 112 5.90 -2.32 -16.41
N ALA A 113 4.89 -1.86 -15.68
CA ALA A 113 4.06 -2.71 -14.81
C ALA A 113 2.89 -3.33 -15.57
N GLU A 114 2.63 -4.61 -15.30
CA GLU A 114 1.37 -5.26 -15.65
C GLU A 114 0.25 -4.67 -14.77
N LEU A 115 -0.81 -4.14 -15.38
CA LEU A 115 -1.96 -3.62 -14.64
C LEU A 115 -3.02 -4.71 -14.46
N ALA A 116 -3.34 -5.04 -13.21
CA ALA A 116 -4.41 -5.94 -12.82
C ALA A 116 -5.49 -5.17 -12.04
N VAL A 117 -6.74 -5.22 -12.50
CA VAL A 117 -7.87 -4.53 -11.87
C VAL A 117 -8.85 -5.57 -11.32
N VAL A 118 -9.06 -5.55 -10.00
CA VAL A 118 -9.88 -6.52 -9.28
C VAL A 118 -11.09 -5.80 -8.67
N ALA A 119 -12.26 -5.98 -9.29
CA ALA A 119 -13.52 -5.45 -8.78
C ALA A 119 -14.14 -6.41 -7.75
N LEU A 120 -14.47 -5.90 -6.57
CA LEU A 120 -14.93 -6.68 -5.41
C LEU A 120 -16.40 -6.35 -5.12
N ASP A 121 -17.30 -7.07 -5.79
CA ASP A 121 -18.74 -7.05 -5.53
C ASP A 121 -19.33 -5.62 -5.52
N LEU A 122 -19.12 -4.88 -6.62
CA LEU A 122 -19.44 -3.45 -6.69
C LEU A 122 -20.94 -3.14 -6.56
N GLU A 123 -21.80 -4.09 -6.96
CA GLU A 123 -23.26 -3.96 -6.86
C GLU A 123 -23.77 -4.07 -5.42
N ARG A 124 -22.97 -4.66 -4.52
CA ARG A 124 -23.28 -4.79 -3.10
C ARG A 124 -22.24 -4.02 -2.29
N PRO A 125 -22.48 -2.73 -1.97
CA PRO A 125 -21.63 -1.98 -1.06
C PRO A 125 -21.42 -2.72 0.27
N THR A 126 -20.33 -2.40 0.98
CA THR A 126 -20.22 -2.80 2.40
C THR A 126 -21.35 -2.17 3.21
N GLU A 127 -21.61 -2.72 4.40
CA GLU A 127 -22.50 -2.05 5.35
C GLU A 127 -21.95 -0.68 5.77
N ASP A 128 -22.83 0.22 6.19
CA ASP A 128 -22.42 1.47 6.79
C ASP A 128 -21.74 1.22 8.14
N ILE A 129 -20.44 1.53 8.22
CA ILE A 129 -19.61 1.38 9.42
C ILE A 129 -20.16 2.13 10.64
N CYS A 130 -21.04 3.10 10.45
CA CYS A 130 -21.70 3.84 11.53
C CYS A 130 -22.90 3.10 12.16
N VAL A 131 -23.32 1.98 11.55
CA VAL A 131 -24.53 1.22 11.90
C VAL A 131 -24.21 -0.25 12.17
N ALA A 132 -23.36 -0.86 11.34
CA ALA A 132 -22.96 -2.26 11.46
C ALA A 132 -21.49 -2.43 11.07
N ALA A 133 -20.96 -3.65 11.20
CA ALA A 133 -19.62 -3.97 10.71
C ALA A 133 -19.63 -3.94 9.17
N ALA A 134 -18.62 -3.34 8.53
CA ALA A 134 -18.54 -3.21 7.07
C ALA A 134 -18.78 -4.53 6.33
N MET A 135 -18.26 -5.63 6.87
CA MET A 135 -18.32 -6.96 6.26
C MET A 135 -18.69 -8.04 7.27
N SER A 136 -19.29 -9.13 6.76
CA SER A 136 -19.30 -10.41 7.47
C SER A 136 -17.88 -10.99 7.55
N GLU A 137 -17.66 -11.97 8.42
CA GLU A 137 -16.36 -12.66 8.49
C GLU A 137 -16.00 -13.31 7.15
N ALA A 138 -16.97 -13.97 6.52
CA ALA A 138 -16.79 -14.61 5.21
C ALA A 138 -16.46 -13.59 4.10
N ASP A 139 -17.15 -12.45 4.07
CA ASP A 139 -16.89 -11.40 3.07
C ASP A 139 -15.49 -10.78 3.27
N CYS A 140 -15.08 -10.54 4.52
CA CYS A 140 -13.75 -10.00 4.82
C CYS A 140 -12.64 -11.00 4.43
N LEU A 141 -12.78 -12.27 4.78
CA LEU A 141 -11.82 -13.31 4.40
C LEU A 141 -11.76 -13.50 2.88
N SER A 142 -12.90 -13.42 2.19
CA SER A 142 -12.96 -13.47 0.72
C SER A 142 -12.19 -12.30 0.10
N ALA A 143 -12.40 -11.08 0.61
CA ALA A 143 -11.70 -9.89 0.13
C ALA A 143 -10.18 -9.96 0.38
N ILE A 144 -9.74 -10.37 1.57
CA ILE A 144 -8.33 -10.61 1.89
C ILE A 144 -7.72 -11.61 0.90
N ASN A 145 -8.42 -12.71 0.61
CA ASN A 145 -7.93 -13.72 -0.33
C ASN A 145 -7.92 -13.25 -1.79
N ALA A 146 -8.81 -12.35 -2.18
CA ALA A 146 -8.75 -11.71 -3.50
C ALA A 146 -7.47 -10.86 -3.64
N GLY A 147 -7.09 -10.18 -2.55
CA GLY A 147 -5.79 -9.52 -2.40
C GLY A 147 -4.60 -10.47 -2.54
N ALA A 148 -4.61 -11.54 -1.75
CA ALA A 148 -3.54 -12.55 -1.75
C ALA A 148 -3.37 -13.21 -3.13
N ALA A 149 -4.46 -13.44 -3.85
CA ALA A 149 -4.45 -14.04 -5.18
C ALA A 149 -3.79 -13.16 -6.25
N ALA A 150 -3.74 -11.84 -6.05
CA ALA A 150 -3.07 -10.92 -6.96
C ALA A 150 -1.52 -11.04 -6.91
N VAL A 151 -0.99 -11.68 -5.86
CA VAL A 151 0.46 -11.81 -5.63
C VAL A 151 0.95 -13.17 -6.10
N GLU A 152 1.66 -13.15 -7.23
CA GLU A 152 2.25 -14.34 -7.82
C GLU A 152 3.73 -14.50 -7.42
N PRO A 153 4.21 -15.75 -7.29
CA PRO A 153 5.65 -15.99 -7.13
C PRO A 153 6.49 -15.35 -8.25
N GLY A 154 7.63 -14.80 -7.85
CA GLY A 154 8.60 -14.21 -8.76
C GLY A 154 8.27 -12.81 -9.27
N LEU A 155 7.26 -12.13 -8.72
CA LEU A 155 7.15 -10.68 -8.87
C LEU A 155 8.38 -10.03 -8.22
N ASP A 156 8.98 -9.06 -8.91
CA ASP A 156 10.11 -8.30 -8.38
C ASP A 156 9.63 -7.14 -7.49
N LEU A 157 8.46 -6.57 -7.81
CA LEU A 157 7.84 -5.44 -7.10
C LEU A 157 6.32 -5.44 -7.34
N LEU A 158 5.55 -5.28 -6.26
CA LEU A 158 4.10 -5.11 -6.31
C LEU A 158 3.73 -3.65 -6.01
N LEU A 159 2.98 -3.01 -6.91
CA LEU A 159 2.40 -1.69 -6.72
C LEU A 159 0.94 -1.86 -6.33
N LEU A 160 0.55 -1.25 -5.22
CA LEU A 160 -0.81 -1.40 -4.70
C LEU A 160 -1.60 -0.11 -4.84
N GLY A 161 -2.82 -0.25 -5.36
CA GLY A 161 -3.76 0.86 -5.47
C GLY A 161 -5.19 0.42 -5.23
N GLU A 162 -6.07 1.40 -5.15
CA GLU A 162 -7.48 1.19 -4.85
C GLU A 162 -8.37 2.10 -5.68
N MET A 163 -9.65 1.77 -5.72
CA MET A 163 -10.71 2.63 -6.21
C MET A 163 -11.98 2.40 -5.40
N GLY A 164 -12.44 3.40 -4.67
CA GLY A 164 -13.70 3.29 -3.95
C GLY A 164 -14.26 4.64 -3.54
N ILE A 165 -15.47 4.95 -3.99
CA ILE A 165 -16.14 6.15 -3.51
C ILE A 165 -16.36 6.06 -2.00
N ALA A 166 -16.06 7.18 -1.31
CA ALA A 166 -16.12 7.37 0.14
C ALA A 166 -15.06 6.64 0.99
N ASN A 167 -14.15 5.86 0.39
CA ASN A 167 -13.23 4.97 1.13
C ASN A 167 -12.14 5.68 1.96
N SER A 168 -11.89 6.98 1.74
CA SER A 168 -11.07 7.80 2.66
C SER A 168 -11.64 7.83 4.10
N THR A 169 -12.95 7.62 4.27
CA THR A 169 -13.61 7.57 5.59
C THR A 169 -13.26 6.30 6.36
N PRO A 170 -13.46 5.07 5.84
CA PRO A 170 -12.99 3.86 6.49
C PRO A 170 -11.47 3.83 6.64
N ALA A 171 -10.70 4.34 5.68
CA ALA A 171 -9.24 4.48 5.82
C ALA A 171 -8.85 5.30 7.07
N ALA A 172 -9.51 6.44 7.30
CA ALA A 172 -9.31 7.25 8.49
C ALA A 172 -9.72 6.52 9.78
N ALA A 173 -10.81 5.74 9.76
CA ALA A 173 -11.26 4.94 10.89
C ALA A 173 -10.25 3.84 11.25
N LEU A 174 -9.67 3.16 10.26
CA LEU A 174 -8.61 2.15 10.48
C LEU A 174 -7.38 2.78 11.13
N CYS A 175 -6.92 3.94 10.65
CA CYS A 175 -5.78 4.64 11.22
C CYS A 175 -6.04 5.08 12.66
N ALA A 176 -7.23 5.63 12.94
CA ALA A 176 -7.63 6.04 14.28
C ALA A 176 -7.72 4.85 15.25
N GLN A 177 -8.25 3.70 14.80
CA GLN A 177 -8.31 2.49 15.63
C GLN A 177 -6.93 1.86 15.86
N ALA A 178 -6.01 1.99 14.91
CA ALA A 178 -4.67 1.46 15.01
C ALA A 178 -3.75 2.31 15.89
N PHE A 179 -3.77 3.63 15.70
CA PHE A 179 -2.77 4.55 16.27
C PHE A 179 -3.36 5.64 17.19
N GLY A 180 -4.67 5.60 17.43
CA GLY A 180 -5.36 6.52 18.34
C GLY A 180 -5.46 7.95 17.81
N GLY A 181 -5.79 8.88 18.71
CA GLY A 181 -6.03 10.29 18.39
C GLY A 181 -7.48 10.58 17.96
N ALA A 182 -7.79 11.87 17.80
CA ALA A 182 -9.12 12.30 17.39
C ALA A 182 -9.40 11.95 15.92
N ALA A 183 -10.65 11.61 15.60
CA ALA A 183 -11.10 11.35 14.23
C ALA A 183 -10.68 12.44 13.24
N ALA A 184 -10.78 13.71 13.64
CA ALA A 184 -10.42 14.86 12.83
C ALA A 184 -8.95 14.89 12.39
N HIS A 185 -8.03 14.21 13.11
CA HIS A 185 -6.62 14.13 12.72
C HIS A 185 -6.39 13.23 11.50
N TRP A 186 -7.31 12.32 11.22
CA TRP A 186 -7.18 11.30 10.17
C TRP A 186 -8.02 11.60 8.94
N VAL A 187 -8.97 12.53 9.05
CA VAL A 187 -9.91 12.85 7.99
C VAL A 187 -9.41 14.00 7.13
N GLY A 188 -9.35 13.77 5.82
CA GLY A 188 -9.06 14.77 4.80
C GLY A 188 -10.23 15.04 3.86
N ARG A 189 -10.02 15.97 2.93
CA ARG A 189 -11.03 16.33 1.92
C ARG A 189 -11.25 15.23 0.88
N GLY A 190 -10.31 14.28 0.71
CA GLY A 190 -10.42 13.21 -0.28
C GLY A 190 -10.70 13.76 -1.68
N THR A 191 -11.85 13.39 -2.22
CA THR A 191 -12.38 13.84 -3.53
C THR A 191 -12.72 15.34 -3.61
N GLY A 192 -12.37 16.14 -2.60
CA GLY A 192 -12.59 17.59 -2.59
C GLY A 192 -13.86 18.04 -1.89
N VAL A 193 -14.32 17.33 -0.85
CA VAL A 193 -15.50 17.76 -0.08
C VAL A 193 -15.29 19.13 0.58
N ASP A 194 -16.39 19.84 0.83
CA ASP A 194 -16.44 21.11 1.52
C ASP A 194 -16.25 20.97 3.05
N GLY A 195 -16.39 22.08 3.79
CA GLY A 195 -16.27 22.08 5.25
C GLY A 195 -17.29 21.18 5.94
N ASP A 196 -18.53 21.19 5.46
CA ASP A 196 -19.61 20.37 6.00
C ASP A 196 -19.38 18.88 5.71
N GLY A 197 -18.88 18.55 4.52
CA GLY A 197 -18.47 17.19 4.16
C GLY A 197 -17.31 16.68 5.00
N LEU A 198 -16.36 17.55 5.34
CA LEU A 198 -15.26 17.21 6.26
C LEU A 198 -15.80 16.91 7.68
N ALA A 199 -16.76 17.72 8.16
CA ALA A 199 -17.40 17.50 9.45
C ALA A 199 -18.19 16.18 9.48
N ARG A 200 -18.98 15.89 8.43
CA ARG A 200 -19.70 14.60 8.29
C ARG A 200 -18.76 13.40 8.31
N LYS A 201 -17.59 13.50 7.66
CA LYS A 201 -16.56 12.44 7.71
C LYS A 201 -16.02 12.24 9.12
N ALA A 202 -15.66 13.33 9.83
CA ALA A 202 -15.14 13.24 11.19
C ALA A 202 -16.18 12.63 12.16
N GLU A 203 -17.45 13.00 12.02
CA GLU A 203 -18.56 12.42 12.77
C GLU A 203 -18.71 10.91 12.46
N ALA A 204 -18.70 10.54 11.17
CA ALA A 204 -18.82 9.14 10.74
C ALA A 204 -17.70 8.27 11.34
N VAL A 205 -16.45 8.76 11.29
CA VAL A 205 -15.31 8.06 11.90
C VAL A 205 -15.46 7.95 13.41
N ALA A 206 -15.80 9.04 14.10
CA ALA A 206 -16.00 9.01 15.56
C ALA A 206 -17.11 8.03 15.97
N ARG A 207 -18.22 8.00 15.22
CA ARG A 207 -19.34 7.08 15.45
C ARG A 207 -18.95 5.63 15.21
N ALA A 208 -18.25 5.34 14.13
CA ALA A 208 -17.76 4.00 13.82
C ALA A 208 -16.80 3.48 14.91
N LEU A 209 -15.88 4.33 15.40
CA LEU A 209 -14.98 3.98 16.51
C LEU A 209 -15.75 3.73 17.81
N ALA A 210 -16.74 4.55 18.13
CA ALA A 210 -17.58 4.35 19.32
C ALA A 210 -18.35 3.02 19.27
N LEU A 211 -18.84 2.63 18.08
CA LEU A 211 -19.59 1.40 17.88
C LEU A 211 -18.70 0.14 17.89
N HIS A 212 -17.54 0.21 17.23
CA HIS A 212 -16.74 -0.99 16.92
C HIS A 212 -15.45 -1.11 17.72
N GLY A 213 -14.94 -0.02 18.32
CA GLY A 213 -13.57 0.05 18.82
C GLY A 213 -13.24 -1.02 19.86
N ALA A 214 -14.17 -1.32 20.78
CA ALA A 214 -14.03 -2.38 21.78
C ALA A 214 -14.03 -3.80 21.19
N HIS A 215 -14.46 -3.95 19.95
CA HIS A 215 -14.55 -5.24 19.24
C HIS A 215 -13.45 -5.41 18.18
N CYS A 216 -12.61 -4.40 17.96
CA CYS A 216 -11.46 -4.45 17.05
C CYS A 216 -10.25 -5.07 17.77
N ALA A 217 -10.38 -6.35 18.12
CA ALA A 217 -9.44 -7.10 18.96
C ALA A 217 -8.13 -7.48 18.23
N ASP A 218 -8.17 -7.58 16.90
CA ASP A 218 -7.02 -7.87 16.05
C ASP A 218 -7.17 -7.18 14.68
N ALA A 219 -6.17 -7.33 13.83
CA ALA A 219 -6.11 -6.79 12.48
C ALA A 219 -7.30 -7.23 11.62
N PHE A 220 -7.72 -8.49 11.74
CA PHE A 220 -8.85 -9.03 10.97
C PHE A 220 -10.17 -8.38 11.38
N GLU A 221 -10.49 -8.31 12.68
CA GLU A 221 -11.71 -7.65 13.16
C GLU A 221 -11.71 -6.16 12.86
N THR A 222 -10.54 -5.51 12.94
CA THR A 222 -10.40 -4.10 12.59
C THR A 222 -10.75 -3.86 11.11
N LEU A 223 -10.19 -4.66 10.19
CA LEU A 223 -10.51 -4.60 8.75
C LEU A 223 -11.98 -4.93 8.48
N ARG A 224 -12.50 -5.98 9.11
CA ARG A 224 -13.89 -6.45 8.93
C ARG A 224 -14.91 -5.39 9.36
N ARG A 225 -14.64 -4.68 10.45
CA ARG A 225 -15.59 -3.74 11.05
C ARG A 225 -15.51 -2.35 10.45
N LEU A 226 -14.29 -1.84 10.24
CA LEU A 226 -14.05 -0.44 9.90
C LEU A 226 -13.56 -0.22 8.47
N GLY A 227 -13.20 -1.29 7.74
CA GLY A 227 -12.60 -1.20 6.41
C GLY A 227 -13.60 -1.24 5.26
N GLY A 228 -13.09 -1.70 4.10
CA GLY A 228 -13.85 -2.00 2.89
C GLY A 228 -13.29 -3.23 2.21
N ARG A 229 -13.99 -3.77 1.20
CA ARG A 229 -13.51 -4.96 0.47
C ARG A 229 -12.17 -4.72 -0.20
N GLU A 230 -11.99 -3.57 -0.84
CA GLU A 230 -10.74 -3.18 -1.48
C GLU A 230 -9.62 -2.91 -0.48
N ILE A 231 -9.92 -2.34 0.69
CA ILE A 231 -8.94 -2.12 1.76
C ILE A 231 -8.50 -3.46 2.37
N ALA A 232 -9.44 -4.38 2.58
CA ALA A 232 -9.14 -5.73 3.05
C ALA A 232 -8.32 -6.53 2.01
N ALA A 233 -8.59 -6.33 0.71
CA ALA A 233 -7.78 -6.91 -0.37
C ALA A 233 -6.36 -6.33 -0.40
N LEU A 234 -6.19 -5.01 -0.25
CA LEU A 234 -4.87 -4.40 -0.10
C LEU A 234 -4.08 -5.04 1.05
N ALA A 235 -4.71 -5.19 2.22
CA ALA A 235 -4.09 -5.82 3.39
C ALA A 235 -3.68 -7.28 3.13
N GLY A 236 -4.57 -8.05 2.47
CA GLY A 236 -4.29 -9.43 2.08
C GLY A 236 -3.16 -9.54 1.05
N ALA A 237 -3.08 -8.61 0.10
CA ALA A 237 -1.98 -8.54 -0.87
C ALA A 237 -0.65 -8.22 -0.18
N VAL A 238 -0.62 -7.28 0.77
CA VAL A 238 0.58 -6.97 1.56
C VAL A 238 1.06 -8.18 2.35
N LEU A 239 0.17 -8.88 3.05
CA LEU A 239 0.57 -10.07 3.81
C LEU A 239 1.05 -11.20 2.90
N ALA A 240 0.35 -11.48 1.79
CA ALA A 240 0.78 -12.49 0.83
C ALA A 240 2.11 -12.16 0.17
N ALA A 241 2.33 -10.88 -0.20
CA ALA A 241 3.61 -10.39 -0.71
C ALA A 241 4.74 -10.61 0.30
N ARG A 242 4.48 -10.32 1.59
CA ARG A 242 5.44 -10.60 2.66
C ARG A 242 5.80 -12.08 2.73
N MET A 243 4.81 -12.98 2.73
CA MET A 243 5.06 -14.43 2.75
C MET A 243 5.87 -14.92 1.54
N LEU A 244 5.74 -14.25 0.39
CA LEU A 244 6.51 -14.52 -0.83
C LEU A 244 7.79 -13.69 -0.95
N ARG A 245 8.13 -12.88 0.06
CA ARG A 245 9.28 -11.96 0.09
C ARG A 245 9.29 -10.94 -1.07
N VAL A 246 8.13 -10.61 -1.61
CA VAL A 246 7.96 -9.65 -2.70
C VAL A 246 7.89 -8.24 -2.12
N PRO A 247 8.80 -7.31 -2.46
CA PRO A 247 8.67 -5.90 -2.10
C PRO A 247 7.34 -5.28 -2.53
N VAL A 248 6.77 -4.43 -1.68
CA VAL A 248 5.51 -3.71 -1.95
C VAL A 248 5.75 -2.20 -1.99
N MET A 249 5.20 -1.53 -2.99
CA MET A 249 5.09 -0.08 -3.05
C MET A 249 3.69 0.34 -2.63
N LEU A 250 3.57 1.00 -1.48
CA LEU A 250 2.32 1.58 -0.99
C LEU A 250 2.13 2.96 -1.62
N ASP A 251 0.96 3.20 -2.21
CA ASP A 251 0.65 4.44 -2.93
C ASP A 251 0.43 5.65 -2.00
N GLY A 252 -0.82 6.08 -1.82
CA GLY A 252 -1.20 7.19 -0.96
C GLY A 252 -1.83 6.74 0.35
N PHE A 253 -2.62 7.65 0.93
CA PHE A 253 -3.21 7.49 2.26
C PHE A 253 -3.98 6.18 2.45
N ILE A 254 -4.86 5.82 1.51
CA ILE A 254 -5.71 4.63 1.64
C ILE A 254 -4.88 3.35 1.52
N GLY A 255 -3.92 3.31 0.58
CA GLY A 255 -2.98 2.19 0.43
C GLY A 255 -2.18 1.93 1.71
N CYS A 256 -1.67 2.99 2.34
CA CYS A 256 -1.00 2.89 3.64
C CYS A 256 -1.96 2.52 4.78
N ALA A 257 -3.19 3.05 4.77
CA ALA A 257 -4.19 2.81 5.82
C ALA A 257 -4.63 1.35 5.88
N ALA A 258 -4.63 0.65 4.74
CA ALA A 258 -4.87 -0.80 4.68
C ALA A 258 -3.87 -1.61 5.52
N VAL A 259 -2.65 -1.09 5.71
CA VAL A 259 -1.58 -1.75 6.49
C VAL A 259 -1.67 -1.41 7.98
N ALA A 260 -2.36 -0.33 8.35
CA ALA A 260 -2.41 0.14 9.74
C ALA A 260 -2.89 -0.93 10.74
N PRO A 261 -3.95 -1.72 10.48
CA PRO A 261 -4.35 -2.80 11.39
C PRO A 261 -3.28 -3.90 11.52
N LEU A 262 -2.60 -4.24 10.42
CA LEU A 262 -1.56 -5.27 10.43
C LEU A 262 -0.34 -4.79 11.20
N ALA A 263 0.06 -3.53 11.01
CA ALA A 263 1.20 -2.93 11.67
C ALA A 263 0.98 -2.72 13.17
N LYS A 264 -0.28 -2.49 13.60
CA LYS A 264 -0.66 -2.48 15.01
C LYS A 264 -0.35 -3.82 15.68
N ASP A 265 -0.72 -4.92 15.03
CA ASP A 265 -0.56 -6.27 15.59
C ASP A 265 0.88 -6.78 15.45
N ASN A 266 1.52 -6.55 14.31
CA ASN A 266 2.93 -6.87 14.07
C ASN A 266 3.62 -5.78 13.23
N PRO A 267 4.36 -4.85 13.86
CA PRO A 267 5.04 -3.77 13.16
C PRO A 267 6.03 -4.24 12.08
N ALA A 268 6.56 -5.47 12.16
CA ALA A 268 7.50 -5.98 11.16
C ALA A 268 6.87 -6.16 9.75
N ILE A 269 5.53 -6.12 9.63
CA ILE A 269 4.82 -6.21 8.36
C ILE A 269 5.28 -5.15 7.38
N VAL A 270 5.55 -3.91 7.84
CA VAL A 270 5.99 -2.82 6.96
C VAL A 270 7.41 -3.00 6.45
N GLY A 271 8.19 -3.94 6.99
CA GLY A 271 9.60 -4.12 6.64
C GLY A 271 9.87 -4.51 5.18
N HIS A 272 8.83 -4.90 4.43
CA HIS A 272 8.89 -5.18 2.98
C HIS A 272 8.13 -4.14 2.14
N CYS A 273 7.68 -3.06 2.76
CA CYS A 273 6.97 -1.97 2.11
C CYS A 273 7.88 -0.77 1.91
N MET A 274 7.73 -0.08 0.78
CA MET A 274 8.21 1.28 0.54
C MET A 274 7.00 2.20 0.41
N ALA A 275 7.06 3.40 0.99
CA ALA A 275 6.06 4.44 0.75
C ALA A 275 6.41 5.19 -0.54
N ALA A 276 5.50 5.21 -1.51
CA ALA A 276 5.71 5.81 -2.81
C ALA A 276 5.82 7.33 -2.72
N HIS A 277 4.79 7.96 -2.16
CA HIS A 277 4.70 9.41 -2.10
C HIS A 277 4.02 9.88 -0.83
N MET A 278 4.30 11.12 -0.43
CA MET A 278 3.48 11.80 0.56
C MET A 278 2.24 12.38 -0.13
N SER A 279 1.11 11.68 -0.03
CA SER A 279 -0.20 12.21 -0.40
C SER A 279 -0.52 13.54 0.28
N ALA A 280 -1.24 14.42 -0.43
CA ALA A 280 -1.78 15.67 0.11
C ALA A 280 -3.00 15.48 1.05
N GLU A 281 -3.38 14.23 1.36
CA GLU A 281 -4.36 13.94 2.41
C GLU A 281 -3.81 14.25 3.81
N ALA A 282 -4.59 14.98 4.61
CA ALA A 282 -4.15 15.54 5.90
C ALA A 282 -3.59 14.49 6.88
N GLY A 283 -4.14 13.27 6.89
CA GLY A 283 -3.72 12.20 7.79
C GLY A 283 -2.46 11.46 7.34
N HIS A 284 -1.93 11.69 6.13
CA HIS A 284 -0.94 10.78 5.55
C HIS A 284 0.46 10.93 6.14
N GLU A 285 0.92 12.15 6.40
CA GLU A 285 2.22 12.35 7.06
C GLU A 285 2.24 11.68 8.45
N ARG A 286 1.15 11.83 9.21
CA ARG A 286 0.97 11.17 10.50
C ARG A 286 1.00 9.65 10.37
N LEU A 287 0.34 9.10 9.35
CA LEU A 287 0.31 7.67 9.10
C LEU A 287 1.70 7.14 8.74
N LEU A 288 2.43 7.81 7.85
CA LEU A 288 3.79 7.44 7.47
C LEU A 288 4.74 7.45 8.68
N ALA A 289 4.61 8.45 9.56
CA ALA A 289 5.35 8.49 10.82
C ALA A 289 5.00 7.31 11.74
N ALA A 290 3.71 6.96 11.88
CA ALA A 290 3.27 5.82 12.69
C ALA A 290 3.75 4.46 12.13
N LEU A 291 3.88 4.35 10.80
CA LEU A 291 4.41 3.17 10.11
C LEU A 291 5.94 3.17 10.00
N ALA A 292 6.63 4.21 10.48
CA ALA A 292 8.07 4.40 10.30
C ALA A 292 8.53 4.30 8.83
N LEU A 293 7.72 4.83 7.91
CA LEU A 293 8.01 4.85 6.48
C LEU A 293 8.33 6.26 5.99
N GLU A 294 9.45 6.41 5.30
CA GLU A 294 9.79 7.66 4.63
C GLU A 294 9.40 7.62 3.14
N PRO A 295 8.52 8.52 2.67
CA PRO A 295 8.05 8.49 1.29
C PRO A 295 9.17 8.82 0.30
N LEU A 296 9.19 8.18 -0.88
CA LEU A 296 10.17 8.46 -1.93
C LEU A 296 9.94 9.81 -2.61
N LEU A 297 8.68 10.26 -2.67
CA LEU A 297 8.26 11.42 -3.45
C LEU A 297 7.40 12.39 -2.62
N ARG A 298 7.53 13.69 -2.87
CA ARG A 298 6.61 14.74 -2.39
C ARG A 298 6.14 15.55 -3.59
N LEU A 299 4.95 15.21 -4.10
CA LEU A 299 4.42 15.73 -5.37
C LEU A 299 2.99 16.29 -5.23
N ASP A 300 2.48 16.42 -4.00
CA ASP A 300 1.12 16.88 -3.69
C ASP A 300 0.00 16.07 -4.40
N MET A 301 0.30 14.83 -4.79
CA MET A 301 -0.65 13.90 -5.40
C MET A 301 -1.68 13.45 -4.37
N ARG A 302 -2.93 13.22 -4.82
CA ARG A 302 -4.02 12.67 -3.99
C ARG A 302 -5.09 11.95 -4.83
N LEU A 303 -4.69 11.42 -5.99
CA LEU A 303 -5.59 10.70 -6.88
C LEU A 303 -5.95 9.32 -6.33
N GLY A 304 -4.96 8.60 -5.78
CA GLY A 304 -5.09 7.18 -5.45
C GLY A 304 -4.76 6.31 -6.66
N GLU A 305 -5.46 5.19 -6.80
CA GLU A 305 -5.35 4.27 -7.94
C GLU A 305 -3.96 3.64 -8.15
N GLY A 306 -3.04 3.73 -7.18
CA GLY A 306 -1.67 3.23 -7.37
C GLY A 306 -0.78 4.16 -8.20
N SER A 307 -1.26 5.37 -8.51
CA SER A 307 -0.59 6.30 -9.43
C SER A 307 0.76 6.78 -8.90
N GLY A 308 0.85 7.15 -7.62
CA GLY A 308 2.11 7.51 -6.96
C GLY A 308 3.06 6.33 -6.88
N ALA A 309 2.55 5.12 -6.60
CA ALA A 309 3.34 3.89 -6.62
C ALA A 309 3.97 3.61 -8.00
N ALA A 310 3.24 3.84 -9.09
CA ALA A 310 3.77 3.71 -10.45
C ALA A 310 4.86 4.73 -10.78
N VAL A 311 4.73 5.99 -10.31
CA VAL A 311 5.79 7.00 -10.45
C VAL A 311 7.02 6.60 -9.64
N ALA A 312 6.85 6.20 -8.38
CA ALA A 312 7.94 5.80 -7.50
C ALA A 312 8.68 4.55 -7.99
N ALA A 313 7.99 3.64 -8.70
CA ALA A 313 8.62 2.48 -9.32
C ALA A 313 9.74 2.85 -10.31
N GLN A 314 9.64 4.00 -10.97
CA GLN A 314 10.72 4.48 -11.85
C GLN A 314 11.97 4.86 -11.06
N ILE A 315 11.83 5.43 -9.87
CA ILE A 315 12.96 5.70 -8.96
C ILE A 315 13.63 4.41 -8.52
N VAL A 316 12.83 3.37 -8.22
CA VAL A 316 13.36 2.03 -7.91
C VAL A 316 14.15 1.49 -9.10
N ARG A 317 13.60 1.55 -10.31
CA ARG A 317 14.34 1.11 -11.52
C ARG A 317 15.64 1.87 -11.72
N SER A 318 15.67 3.19 -11.48
CA SER A 318 16.90 3.99 -11.53
C SER A 318 17.93 3.56 -10.48
N ALA A 319 17.49 3.29 -9.24
CA ALA A 319 18.36 2.78 -8.18
C ALA A 319 19.01 1.45 -8.57
N LEU A 320 18.22 0.53 -9.13
CA LEU A 320 18.72 -0.79 -9.53
C LEU A 320 19.61 -0.72 -10.77
N ALA A 321 19.31 0.17 -11.72
CA ALA A 321 20.16 0.42 -12.89
C ALA A 321 21.53 0.97 -12.48
N ALA A 322 21.58 1.94 -11.57
CA ALA A 322 22.83 2.46 -11.04
C ALA A 322 23.61 1.37 -10.28
N HIS A 323 22.94 0.65 -9.38
CA HIS A 323 23.58 -0.40 -8.59
C HIS A 323 24.14 -1.54 -9.44
N GLY A 324 23.35 -2.06 -10.38
CA GLY A 324 23.71 -3.20 -11.21
C GLY A 324 24.62 -2.85 -12.39
N GLY A 325 24.49 -1.63 -12.94
CA GLY A 325 25.12 -1.23 -14.20
C GLY A 325 26.37 -0.36 -14.08
N MET A 326 26.62 0.28 -12.94
CA MET A 326 27.87 1.03 -12.75
C MET A 326 29.08 0.10 -12.66
N ALA A 327 30.18 0.54 -13.27
CA ALA A 327 31.49 -0.08 -13.08
C ALA A 327 32.01 0.19 -11.67
N THR A 328 32.78 -0.75 -11.14
CA THR A 328 33.61 -0.57 -9.95
C THR A 328 34.86 0.24 -10.28
N PHE A 329 35.50 0.85 -9.27
CA PHE A 329 36.78 1.56 -9.47
C PHE A 329 37.83 0.69 -10.18
N ALA A 330 37.87 -0.60 -9.82
CA ALA A 330 38.78 -1.58 -10.43
C ALA A 330 38.47 -1.81 -11.92
N GLU A 331 37.19 -1.99 -12.28
CA GLU A 331 36.76 -2.18 -13.68
C GLU A 331 36.98 -0.92 -14.53
N ALA A 332 36.80 0.26 -13.95
CA ALA A 332 36.94 1.54 -14.64
C ALA A 332 38.40 2.04 -14.71
N ALA A 333 39.36 1.37 -14.07
CA ALA A 333 40.74 1.82 -13.90
C ALA A 333 40.84 3.25 -13.33
N VAL A 334 39.88 3.66 -12.50
CA VAL A 334 39.89 4.94 -11.81
C VAL A 334 40.60 4.75 -10.48
N ALA A 335 41.57 5.62 -10.18
CA ALA A 335 42.26 5.60 -8.89
C ALA A 335 41.23 5.73 -7.76
N GLY A 336 41.29 4.82 -6.79
CA GLY A 336 40.45 4.89 -5.59
C GLY A 336 40.74 6.14 -4.77
N ALA A 337 39.81 6.51 -3.90
CA ALA A 337 40.07 7.54 -2.89
C ALA A 337 41.28 7.13 -2.04
N LEU A 338 42.12 8.12 -1.68
CA LEU A 338 43.25 7.96 -0.76
C LEU A 338 42.77 7.62 0.66
#